data_AF-A0A3Q7HW79-F1
#
_entry.id   AF-A0A3Q7HW79-F1
#
_cell.length_a   1.000
_cell.length_b   1.000
_cell.length_c   1.000
_cell.angle_alpha   90.00
_cell.angle_beta   90.00
_cell.angle_gamma   90.00
#
_symmetry.space_group_name_H-M   'P 1'
#
loop_
_entity.id
_entity.type
_entity.pdbx_description
1 polymer ?
#
loop_
_entity_poly.entity_id
_entity_poly.type
_entity_poly.pdbx_seq_one_letter_code
_entity_poly.pdbx_strand_id
1 'polypeptide(L)'
;MYKTLLGSQGFRKGTDLYFERHDGQAVTCEDFFAAMRDANNADFANFLLWYSQAGTPVVKVTTNYNAEGRTFSLKFSQEVPPTPGQSAKEPMFIPVAVGLLDSSGKDMPLSSVHHDGKLESFASSGQNVYTTVLRVTKKEEEFVFNDVSERPTPSILRGFSAPIRLESDLTDSDLLFLLAHDSDEFNRWEAGQVLARKLMLSLVADFQQNKALVLNPQFLQGIKSILTDSSLDKEFIAKAITLPGIGEIMDMMTVADPDAVHAVRTFIRKQLASELKQEFLITAKNNRSSGAYEFDHNNMARRALKNIALAYLGSLENPEITELLLNEYRNATNMTDQFAALVAIDQQPAIREEILADFYNKWQDDYLVVNKWLALQAMSDMPGNVENVKKLLNHTAFDLCNPNKVYSLIGGFCGSPVNFHSKDGSGYKFLGELVVKLDKMNPQVASRMVSAFSRWKRYDETRQSLAKEQLEMILSTEGLSENVFEIASKSLAA
;
A
#
# COMPACT_ATOMS: atom_id res chain seq x y z
N MET A 1 6.37 13.04 -10.56
CA MET A 1 5.89 14.32 -11.12
C MET A 1 6.94 15.08 -11.94
N TYR A 2 7.98 15.74 -11.38
CA TYR A 2 8.98 16.46 -12.23
C TYR A 2 9.59 15.56 -13.32
N LYS A 3 10.11 14.38 -12.95
CA LYS A 3 10.67 13.41 -13.89
C LYS A 3 9.64 12.92 -14.92
N THR A 4 8.37 12.82 -14.53
CA THR A 4 7.25 12.46 -15.43
C THR A 4 7.03 13.55 -16.48
N LEU A 5 7.06 14.82 -16.09
CA LEU A 5 6.83 15.96 -16.97
C LEU A 5 8.03 16.30 -17.87
N LEU A 6 9.25 16.16 -17.34
CA LEU A 6 10.49 16.56 -18.01
C LEU A 6 11.19 15.39 -18.73
N GLY A 7 10.77 14.16 -18.46
CA GLY A 7 11.53 12.96 -18.79
C GLY A 7 12.86 12.87 -18.02
N SER A 8 13.55 11.74 -18.19
CA SER A 8 14.84 11.49 -17.51
C SER A 8 15.92 12.50 -17.89
N GLN A 9 15.98 12.92 -19.16
CA GLN A 9 16.97 13.90 -19.63
C GLN A 9 16.69 15.30 -19.10
N GLY A 10 15.44 15.76 -19.14
CA GLY A 10 15.09 17.09 -18.64
C GLY A 10 15.24 17.19 -17.13
N PHE A 11 14.85 16.14 -16.40
CA PHE A 11 15.10 16.05 -14.96
C PHE A 11 16.61 16.12 -14.65
N ARG A 12 17.44 15.42 -15.42
CA ARG A 12 18.90 15.47 -15.24
C ARG A 12 19.46 16.88 -15.45
N LYS A 13 19.06 17.57 -16.53
CA LYS A 13 19.44 18.97 -16.77
C LYS A 13 19.05 19.87 -15.61
N GLY A 14 17.85 19.69 -15.07
CA GLY A 14 17.37 20.42 -13.89
C GLY A 14 18.23 20.17 -12.65
N THR A 15 18.61 18.91 -12.38
CA THR A 15 19.51 18.60 -11.27
C THR A 15 20.92 19.14 -11.47
N ASP A 16 21.45 19.11 -12.69
CA ASP A 16 22.78 19.67 -12.98
C ASP A 16 22.80 21.18 -12.71
N LEU A 17 21.78 21.91 -13.17
CA LEU A 17 21.64 23.35 -12.91
C LEU A 17 21.42 23.66 -11.42
N TYR A 18 20.68 22.81 -10.70
CA TYR A 18 20.49 22.97 -9.26
C TYR A 18 21.83 22.91 -8.51
N PHE A 19 22.67 21.90 -8.79
CA PHE A 19 23.99 21.80 -8.17
C PHE A 19 24.93 22.93 -8.61
N GLU A 20 24.92 23.32 -9.90
CA GLU A 20 25.71 24.46 -10.38
C GLU A 20 25.41 25.75 -9.62
N ARG A 21 24.13 26.01 -9.31
CA ARG A 21 23.70 27.23 -8.62
C ARG A 21 23.92 27.19 -7.11
N HIS A 22 23.78 26.02 -6.49
CA HIS A 22 23.53 25.92 -5.04
C HIS A 22 24.47 24.98 -4.28
N ASP A 23 25.53 24.44 -4.92
CA ASP A 23 26.50 23.62 -4.21
C ASP A 23 27.15 24.36 -3.04
N GLY A 24 27.27 23.68 -1.90
CA GLY A 24 27.77 24.26 -0.65
C GLY A 24 26.84 25.24 0.08
N GLN A 25 25.57 25.39 -0.34
CA GLN A 25 24.61 26.33 0.25
C GLN A 25 23.44 25.62 0.95
N ALA A 26 22.81 26.32 1.90
CA ALA A 26 21.51 25.95 2.43
C ALA A 26 20.42 26.71 1.64
N VAL A 27 19.59 25.97 0.90
CA VAL A 27 18.61 26.52 -0.05
C VAL A 27 17.20 25.99 0.20
N THR A 28 16.22 26.48 -0.56
CA THR A 28 14.80 26.22 -0.36
C THR A 28 14.21 25.25 -1.39
N CYS A 29 12.96 24.82 -1.17
CA CYS A 29 12.22 24.02 -2.15
C CYS A 29 11.98 24.77 -3.46
N GLU A 30 11.79 26.08 -3.36
CA GLU A 30 11.58 27.02 -4.46
C GLU A 30 12.81 27.09 -5.38
N ASP A 31 14.02 26.98 -4.81
CA ASP A 31 15.28 26.95 -5.59
C ASP A 31 15.37 25.68 -6.45
N PHE A 32 14.99 24.53 -5.89
CA PHE A 32 14.92 23.27 -6.65
C PHE A 32 13.87 23.32 -7.76
N PHE A 33 12.68 23.88 -7.47
CA PHE A 33 11.65 24.15 -8.48
C PHE A 33 12.18 25.07 -9.60
N ALA A 34 12.85 26.17 -9.24
CA ALA A 34 13.38 27.14 -10.20
C ALA A 34 14.44 26.51 -11.10
N ALA A 35 15.36 25.71 -10.56
CA ALA A 35 16.37 25.00 -11.37
C ALA A 35 15.72 24.02 -12.35
N MET A 36 14.71 23.25 -11.91
CA MET A 36 13.97 22.33 -12.79
C MET A 36 13.25 23.05 -13.92
N ARG A 37 12.60 24.17 -13.61
CA ARG A 37 11.88 25.01 -14.57
C ARG A 37 12.85 25.63 -15.58
N ASP A 38 13.88 26.31 -15.09
CA ASP A 38 14.80 27.12 -15.90
C ASP A 38 15.64 26.25 -16.85
N ALA A 39 16.13 25.10 -16.39
CA ALA A 39 16.95 24.20 -17.22
C ALA A 39 16.17 23.59 -18.40
N ASN A 40 14.84 23.61 -18.34
CA ASN A 40 13.96 22.98 -19.32
C ASN A 40 13.05 23.97 -20.05
N ASN A 41 13.10 25.26 -19.69
CA ASN A 41 12.12 26.27 -20.11
C ASN A 41 10.68 25.76 -19.94
N ALA A 42 10.43 25.03 -18.85
CA ALA A 42 9.17 24.32 -18.63
C ALA A 42 8.13 25.27 -18.00
N ASP A 43 6.88 25.16 -18.45
CA ASP A 43 5.77 25.82 -17.77
C ASP A 43 5.19 24.88 -16.70
N PHE A 44 5.37 25.30 -15.44
CA PHE A 44 4.88 24.63 -14.25
C PHE A 44 3.97 25.54 -13.43
N ALA A 45 3.09 26.29 -14.11
CA ALA A 45 2.07 27.10 -13.44
C ALA A 45 1.41 26.34 -12.27
N ASN A 46 1.33 26.98 -11.11
CA ASN A 46 0.72 26.43 -9.88
C ASN A 46 1.35 25.14 -9.30
N PHE A 47 2.47 24.64 -9.83
CA PHE A 47 3.08 23.39 -9.34
C PHE A 47 3.57 23.49 -7.89
N LEU A 48 3.98 24.69 -7.44
CA LEU A 48 4.40 24.93 -6.05
C LEU A 48 3.28 24.66 -5.02
N LEU A 49 2.01 24.58 -5.44
CA LEU A 49 0.93 24.15 -4.55
C LEU A 49 1.17 22.75 -3.97
N TRP A 50 1.91 21.87 -4.65
CA TRP A 50 2.30 20.56 -4.09
C TRP A 50 3.18 20.64 -2.84
N TYR A 51 3.86 21.77 -2.62
CA TYR A 51 4.67 22.00 -1.44
C TYR A 51 3.88 22.66 -0.30
N SER A 52 2.83 23.42 -0.62
CA SER A 52 2.13 24.27 0.35
C SER A 52 0.69 23.82 0.67
N GLN A 53 0.02 23.09 -0.22
CA GLN A 53 -1.36 22.62 -0.06
C GLN A 53 -1.39 21.16 0.40
N ALA A 54 -1.81 20.94 1.65
CA ALA A 54 -1.97 19.60 2.20
C ALA A 54 -3.23 18.90 1.68
N GLY A 55 -3.27 17.58 1.82
CA GLY A 55 -4.40 16.73 1.40
C GLY A 55 -4.13 16.01 0.09
N THR A 56 -4.85 14.91 -0.13
CA THR A 56 -4.73 14.11 -1.36
C THR A 56 -5.81 14.56 -2.36
N PRO A 57 -5.44 15.02 -3.57
CA PRO A 57 -6.43 15.36 -4.58
C PRO A 57 -7.26 14.16 -4.99
N VAL A 58 -8.56 14.37 -5.17
CA VAL A 58 -9.49 13.43 -5.78
C VAL A 58 -9.71 13.88 -7.22
N VAL A 59 -9.44 13.00 -8.18
CA VAL A 59 -9.61 13.26 -9.61
C VAL A 59 -10.60 12.27 -10.17
N LYS A 60 -11.69 12.77 -10.72
CA LYS A 60 -12.72 11.99 -11.39
C LYS A 60 -12.51 12.08 -12.89
N VAL A 61 -12.57 10.95 -13.59
CA VAL A 61 -12.43 10.86 -15.03
C VAL A 61 -13.64 10.16 -15.62
N THR A 62 -14.26 10.78 -16.62
CA THR A 62 -15.33 10.18 -17.43
C THR A 62 -14.89 10.15 -18.88
N THR A 63 -15.26 9.09 -19.58
CA THR A 63 -14.82 8.84 -20.96
C THR A 63 -15.97 8.88 -21.94
N ASN A 64 -15.67 9.28 -23.18
CA ASN A 64 -16.65 9.23 -24.28
C ASN A 64 -15.96 8.91 -25.60
N TYR A 65 -16.52 7.97 -26.37
CA TYR A 65 -16.02 7.61 -27.69
C TYR A 65 -17.02 8.01 -28.76
N ASN A 66 -16.58 8.82 -29.73
CA ASN A 66 -17.35 9.17 -30.92
C ASN A 66 -16.80 8.41 -32.12
N ALA A 67 -17.55 7.40 -32.57
CA ALA A 67 -17.17 6.55 -33.69
C ALA A 67 -17.18 7.27 -35.05
N GLU A 68 -18.11 8.21 -35.27
CA GLU A 68 -18.19 8.99 -36.52
C GLU A 68 -16.99 9.91 -36.66
N GLY A 69 -16.60 10.56 -35.55
CA GLY A 69 -15.46 11.46 -35.49
C GLY A 69 -14.11 10.77 -35.24
N ARG A 70 -14.11 9.46 -34.90
CA ARG A 70 -12.91 8.72 -34.46
C ARG A 70 -12.14 9.44 -33.36
N THR A 71 -12.89 9.91 -32.36
CA THR A 71 -12.34 10.66 -31.23
C THR A 71 -12.69 10.00 -29.91
N PHE A 72 -11.77 10.07 -28.96
CA PHE A 72 -11.94 9.59 -27.60
C PHE A 72 -11.63 10.71 -26.61
N SER A 73 -12.61 11.09 -25.79
CA SER A 73 -12.44 12.15 -24.82
C SER A 73 -12.29 11.62 -23.40
N LEU A 74 -11.40 12.28 -22.65
CA LEU A 74 -11.22 12.12 -21.22
C LEU A 74 -11.56 13.46 -20.56
N LYS A 75 -12.67 13.50 -19.83
CA LYS A 75 -13.06 14.66 -19.05
C LYS A 75 -12.63 14.46 -17.59
N PHE A 76 -11.78 15.35 -17.11
CA PHE A 76 -11.27 15.36 -15.75
C PHE A 76 -12.04 16.37 -14.91
N SER A 77 -12.28 16.02 -13.65
CA SER A 77 -12.57 17.00 -12.59
C SER A 77 -11.70 16.72 -11.38
N GLN A 78 -11.20 17.76 -10.73
CA GLN A 78 -10.34 17.63 -9.56
C GLN A 78 -10.82 18.49 -8.39
N GLU A 79 -10.62 17.96 -7.19
CA GLU A 79 -10.81 18.67 -5.94
C GLU A 79 -9.81 18.19 -4.88
N VAL A 80 -9.45 19.08 -3.95
CA VAL A 80 -8.71 18.69 -2.75
C VAL A 80 -9.63 18.90 -1.56
N PRO A 81 -9.91 17.88 -0.74
CA PRO A 81 -10.72 18.06 0.46
C PRO A 81 -10.05 19.02 1.47
N PRO A 82 -10.82 19.78 2.27
CA PRO A 82 -10.29 20.58 3.36
C PRO A 82 -9.42 19.78 4.32
N THR A 83 -8.37 20.40 4.86
CA THR A 83 -7.52 19.80 5.91
C THR A 83 -7.45 20.74 7.11
N PRO A 84 -7.12 20.25 8.31
CA PRO A 84 -6.92 21.12 9.48
C PRO A 84 -5.95 22.28 9.15
N GLY A 85 -6.37 23.51 9.44
CA GLY A 85 -5.61 24.73 9.13
C GLY A 85 -5.63 25.20 7.67
N GLN A 86 -6.27 24.46 6.74
CA GLN A 86 -6.40 24.84 5.33
C GLN A 86 -7.79 24.45 4.80
N SER A 87 -8.79 25.33 4.98
CA SER A 87 -10.16 25.10 4.54
C SER A 87 -10.40 25.40 3.06
N ALA A 88 -9.69 26.39 2.51
CA ALA A 88 -9.72 26.73 1.10
C ALA A 88 -8.65 25.93 0.35
N LYS A 89 -8.99 25.44 -0.85
CA LYS A 89 -8.14 24.61 -1.69
C LYS A 89 -8.24 25.04 -3.15
N GLU A 90 -7.09 25.12 -3.81
CA GLU A 90 -6.97 25.46 -5.21
C GLU A 90 -6.76 24.21 -6.07
N PRO A 91 -7.15 24.23 -7.37
CA PRO A 91 -6.80 23.18 -8.32
C PRO A 91 -5.27 22.99 -8.42
N MET A 92 -4.84 21.73 -8.46
CA MET A 92 -3.43 21.34 -8.51
C MET A 92 -2.97 21.17 -9.95
N PHE A 93 -1.65 21.26 -10.16
CA PHE A 93 -1.01 20.82 -11.40
C PHE A 93 -0.77 19.30 -11.32
N ILE A 94 -1.61 18.49 -11.98
CA ILE A 94 -1.60 17.03 -11.89
C ILE A 94 -1.14 16.43 -13.23
N PRO A 95 0.09 15.88 -13.32
CA PRO A 95 0.52 15.12 -14.49
C PRO A 95 -0.15 13.74 -14.49
N VAL A 96 -0.96 13.45 -15.51
CA VAL A 96 -1.62 12.16 -15.69
C VAL A 96 -1.06 11.47 -16.93
N ALA A 97 -0.25 10.44 -16.73
CA ALA A 97 0.22 9.58 -17.82
C ALA A 97 -0.92 8.65 -18.29
N VAL A 98 -1.17 8.63 -19.59
CA VAL A 98 -2.29 7.90 -20.21
C VAL A 98 -1.81 7.11 -21.42
N GLY A 99 -2.25 5.86 -21.52
CA GLY A 99 -2.25 5.05 -22.74
C GLY A 99 -3.67 4.59 -23.09
N LEU A 100 -3.88 4.16 -24.33
CA LEU A 100 -5.15 3.62 -24.82
C LEU A 100 -4.91 2.22 -25.37
N LEU A 101 -5.71 1.24 -24.94
CA LEU A 101 -5.64 -0.12 -25.45
C LEU A 101 -6.77 -0.39 -26.45
N ASP A 102 -6.43 -1.08 -27.53
CA ASP A 102 -7.40 -1.63 -28.47
C ASP A 102 -8.13 -2.86 -27.87
N SER A 103 -9.13 -3.36 -28.58
CA SER A 103 -9.94 -4.54 -28.17
C SER A 103 -9.14 -5.84 -28.08
N SER A 104 -7.93 -5.90 -28.63
CA SER A 104 -7.00 -7.03 -28.54
C SER A 104 -5.99 -6.92 -27.39
N GLY A 105 -6.00 -5.78 -26.68
CA GLY A 105 -5.12 -5.52 -25.55
C GLY A 105 -3.79 -4.90 -25.95
N LYS A 106 -3.65 -4.38 -27.17
CA LYS A 106 -2.42 -3.70 -27.61
C LYS A 106 -2.56 -2.20 -27.45
N ASP A 107 -1.45 -1.55 -27.08
CA ASP A 107 -1.40 -0.09 -27.03
C ASP A 107 -1.64 0.52 -28.42
N MET A 108 -2.58 1.45 -28.48
CA MET A 108 -2.87 2.27 -29.63
C MET A 108 -1.86 3.41 -29.74
N PRO A 109 -1.28 3.66 -30.94
CA PRO A 109 -0.48 4.85 -31.17
C PRO A 109 -1.31 6.13 -30.94
N LEU A 110 -0.77 7.06 -30.16
CA LEU A 110 -1.37 8.37 -29.89
C LEU A 110 -0.81 9.38 -30.89
N SER A 111 -1.65 9.94 -31.78
CA SER A 111 -1.22 10.91 -32.79
C SER A 111 -1.22 12.34 -32.25
N SER A 112 -2.34 12.74 -31.65
CA SER A 112 -2.58 14.09 -31.17
C SER A 112 -3.67 14.13 -30.11
N VAL A 113 -3.67 15.20 -29.32
CA VAL A 113 -4.72 15.53 -28.37
C VAL A 113 -5.16 16.99 -28.58
N HIS A 114 -6.47 17.22 -28.57
CA HIS A 114 -7.02 18.57 -28.53
C HIS A 114 -7.33 18.96 -27.08
N HIS A 115 -6.83 20.12 -26.65
CA HIS A 115 -7.02 20.67 -25.32
C HIS A 115 -7.01 22.21 -25.38
N ASP A 116 -7.98 22.85 -24.73
CA ASP A 116 -8.09 24.33 -24.62
C ASP A 116 -8.01 25.07 -25.97
N GLY A 117 -8.65 24.51 -27.00
CA GLY A 117 -8.66 25.08 -28.36
C GLY A 117 -7.35 24.91 -29.13
N LYS A 118 -6.41 24.11 -28.62
CA LYS A 118 -5.12 23.81 -29.25
C LYS A 118 -5.01 22.32 -29.57
N LEU A 119 -4.45 22.02 -30.72
CA LEU A 119 -4.06 20.66 -31.11
C LEU A 119 -2.59 20.46 -30.78
N GLU A 120 -2.30 19.51 -29.89
CA GLU A 120 -0.95 19.08 -29.57
C GLU A 120 -0.67 17.75 -30.26
N SER A 121 0.30 17.74 -31.16
CA SER A 121 0.75 16.52 -31.85
C SER A 121 1.87 15.86 -31.05
N PHE A 122 1.78 14.54 -30.86
CA PHE A 122 2.81 13.77 -30.16
C PHE A 122 3.94 13.29 -31.09
N ALA A 123 3.83 13.58 -32.39
CA ALA A 123 4.80 13.17 -33.40
C ALA A 123 6.19 13.79 -33.15
N SER A 124 7.12 12.96 -32.68
CA SER A 124 8.56 13.22 -32.79
C SER A 124 9.19 12.14 -33.64
N SER A 125 9.80 12.53 -34.77
CA SER A 125 10.79 11.73 -35.50
C SER A 125 10.37 10.31 -35.93
N GLY A 126 9.11 10.11 -36.30
CA GLY A 126 8.62 8.85 -36.90
C GLY A 126 8.48 7.66 -35.94
N GLN A 127 8.57 7.89 -34.63
CA GLN A 127 8.30 6.86 -33.61
C GLN A 127 6.86 6.95 -33.10
N ASN A 128 6.21 5.80 -32.93
CA ASN A 128 4.90 5.74 -32.31
C ASN A 128 4.99 6.10 -30.83
N VAL A 129 4.09 6.96 -30.37
CA VAL A 129 3.93 7.30 -28.95
C VAL A 129 2.75 6.49 -28.41
N TYR A 130 2.99 5.69 -27.37
CA TYR A 130 1.97 4.83 -26.75
C TYR A 130 1.54 5.32 -25.36
N THR A 131 2.22 6.33 -24.83
CA THR A 131 1.89 6.96 -23.56
C THR A 131 2.20 8.44 -23.64
N THR A 132 1.26 9.27 -23.21
CA THR A 132 1.42 10.72 -23.11
C THR A 132 1.09 11.20 -21.70
N VAL A 133 1.57 12.39 -21.32
CA VAL A 133 1.30 12.99 -20.02
C VAL A 133 0.39 14.19 -20.19
N LEU A 134 -0.87 14.03 -19.78
CA LEU A 134 -1.86 15.11 -19.74
C LEU A 134 -1.58 16.00 -18.52
N ARG A 135 -1.72 17.32 -18.69
CA ARG A 135 -1.49 18.32 -17.64
C ARG A 135 -2.82 18.84 -17.13
N VAL A 136 -3.38 18.16 -16.13
CA VAL A 136 -4.66 18.58 -15.54
C VAL A 136 -4.37 19.71 -14.55
N THR A 137 -4.80 20.93 -14.86
CA THR A 137 -4.48 22.16 -14.11
C THR A 137 -5.72 22.96 -13.69
N LYS A 138 -6.86 22.73 -14.35
CA LYS A 138 -8.14 23.38 -14.07
C LYS A 138 -8.99 22.46 -13.19
N LYS A 139 -10.01 23.03 -12.57
CA LYS A 139 -11.00 22.27 -11.77
C LYS A 139 -11.73 21.24 -12.63
N GLU A 140 -12.07 21.61 -13.86
CA GLU A 140 -12.62 20.73 -14.88
C GLU A 140 -11.96 21.05 -16.23
N GLU A 141 -11.59 20.02 -16.98
CA GLU A 141 -11.07 20.15 -18.35
C GLU A 141 -11.24 18.83 -19.12
N GLU A 142 -11.19 18.93 -20.44
CA GLU A 142 -11.37 17.80 -21.35
C GLU A 142 -10.21 17.70 -22.33
N PHE A 143 -9.72 16.48 -22.52
CA PHE A 143 -8.70 16.12 -23.50
C PHE A 143 -9.33 15.20 -24.54
N VAL A 144 -9.23 15.55 -25.81
CA VAL A 144 -9.83 14.77 -26.91
C VAL A 144 -8.73 14.20 -27.79
N PHE A 145 -8.55 12.88 -27.74
CA PHE A 145 -7.65 12.15 -28.63
C PHE A 145 -8.30 11.98 -30.01
N ASN A 146 -7.53 12.25 -31.06
CA ASN A 146 -7.96 12.04 -32.44
C ASN A 146 -7.42 10.73 -33.01
N ASP A 147 -7.92 10.34 -34.18
CA ASP A 147 -7.50 9.14 -34.93
C ASP A 147 -7.67 7.83 -34.14
N VAL A 148 -8.64 7.79 -33.23
CA VAL A 148 -8.95 6.60 -32.42
C VAL A 148 -9.97 5.77 -33.19
N SER A 149 -9.52 4.67 -33.79
CA SER A 149 -10.30 3.89 -34.79
C SER A 149 -11.43 3.05 -34.20
N GLU A 150 -11.35 2.69 -32.92
CA GLU A 150 -12.34 1.91 -32.18
C GLU A 150 -12.39 2.37 -30.73
N ARG A 151 -13.43 1.98 -29.98
CA ARG A 151 -13.56 2.35 -28.57
C ARG A 151 -12.40 1.73 -27.78
N PRO A 152 -11.50 2.55 -27.19
CA PRO A 152 -10.38 2.01 -26.43
C PRO A 152 -10.77 1.70 -24.98
N THR A 153 -9.95 0.88 -24.32
CA THR A 153 -9.89 0.83 -22.85
C THR A 153 -8.74 1.71 -22.37
N PRO A 154 -8.99 2.80 -21.60
CA PRO A 154 -7.94 3.72 -21.22
C PRO A 154 -7.15 3.20 -20.00
N SER A 155 -5.83 3.24 -20.11
CA SER A 155 -4.89 3.04 -19.01
C SER A 155 -4.49 4.40 -18.44
N ILE A 156 -5.17 4.82 -17.38
CA ILE A 156 -5.08 6.18 -16.80
C ILE A 156 -4.15 6.15 -15.58
N LEU A 157 -3.36 7.21 -15.37
CA LEU A 157 -2.42 7.35 -14.27
C LEU A 157 -1.26 6.32 -14.29
N ARG A 158 -0.81 5.94 -15.50
CA ARG A 158 0.31 5.00 -15.70
C ARG A 158 1.52 5.34 -14.82
N GLY A 159 2.13 4.31 -14.25
CA GLY A 159 3.27 4.43 -13.33
C GLY A 159 3.00 5.29 -12.10
N PHE A 160 1.73 5.42 -11.67
CA PHE A 160 1.29 6.31 -10.59
C PHE A 160 1.81 7.75 -10.76
N SER A 161 1.60 8.31 -11.94
CA SER A 161 2.22 9.56 -12.40
C SER A 161 2.01 10.78 -11.49
N ALA A 162 0.94 10.78 -10.67
CA ALA A 162 0.70 11.74 -9.60
C ALA A 162 0.08 11.07 -8.35
N PRO A 163 0.35 11.60 -7.13
CA PRO A 163 -0.15 11.04 -5.88
C PRO A 163 -1.59 11.49 -5.60
N ILE A 164 -2.54 10.92 -6.33
CA ILE A 164 -3.96 11.29 -6.30
C ILE A 164 -4.85 10.08 -5.99
N ARG A 165 -6.11 10.34 -5.62
CA ARG A 165 -7.19 9.34 -5.66
C ARG A 165 -7.87 9.45 -7.01
N LEU A 166 -7.76 8.42 -7.83
CA LEU A 166 -8.42 8.35 -9.14
C LEU A 166 -9.78 7.66 -9.01
N GLU A 167 -10.83 8.33 -9.46
CA GLU A 167 -12.15 7.77 -9.67
C GLU A 167 -12.43 7.77 -11.17
N SER A 168 -12.81 6.62 -11.73
CA SER A 168 -13.09 6.50 -13.17
C SER A 168 -14.39 5.76 -13.41
N ASP A 169 -14.93 5.90 -14.62
CA ASP A 169 -16.08 5.18 -15.13
C ASP A 169 -15.74 3.77 -15.68
N LEU A 170 -14.51 3.28 -15.46
CA LEU A 170 -14.11 1.92 -15.80
C LEU A 170 -14.99 0.89 -15.10
N THR A 171 -15.57 -0.01 -15.89
CA THR A 171 -16.37 -1.13 -15.40
C THR A 171 -15.48 -2.24 -14.86
N ASP A 172 -16.07 -3.19 -14.13
CA ASP A 172 -15.33 -4.37 -13.67
C ASP A 172 -14.80 -5.20 -14.85
N SER A 173 -15.49 -5.21 -15.99
CA SER A 173 -15.01 -5.83 -17.23
C SER A 173 -13.78 -5.12 -17.80
N ASP A 174 -13.75 -3.78 -17.76
CA ASP A 174 -12.59 -3.00 -18.21
C ASP A 174 -11.39 -3.23 -17.29
N LEU A 175 -11.62 -3.30 -15.97
CA LEU A 175 -10.56 -3.60 -15.00
C LEU A 175 -10.00 -5.02 -15.18
N LEU A 176 -10.86 -6.02 -15.44
CA LEU A 176 -10.41 -7.38 -15.76
C LEU A 176 -9.60 -7.41 -17.06
N PHE A 177 -10.01 -6.62 -18.06
CA PHE A 177 -9.28 -6.47 -19.32
C PHE A 177 -7.90 -5.85 -19.10
N LEU A 178 -7.80 -4.76 -18.35
CA LEU A 178 -6.52 -4.12 -18.00
C LEU A 178 -5.62 -5.05 -17.20
N LEU A 179 -6.15 -5.78 -16.22
CA LEU A 179 -5.40 -6.79 -15.46
C LEU A 179 -4.79 -7.87 -16.37
N ALA A 180 -5.49 -8.24 -17.44
CA ALA A 180 -5.04 -9.25 -18.39
C ALA A 180 -4.05 -8.69 -19.44
N HIS A 181 -4.19 -7.42 -19.84
CA HIS A 181 -3.57 -6.93 -21.08
C HIS A 181 -2.77 -5.63 -20.97
N ASP A 182 -2.91 -4.83 -19.91
CA ASP A 182 -2.23 -3.53 -19.82
C ASP A 182 -0.71 -3.70 -19.89
N SER A 183 -0.09 -2.90 -20.76
CA SER A 183 1.36 -2.87 -20.95
C SER A 183 2.08 -2.13 -19.83
N ASP A 184 1.38 -1.24 -19.11
CA ASP A 184 1.90 -0.61 -17.88
C ASP A 184 1.73 -1.58 -16.72
N GLU A 185 2.83 -2.18 -16.27
CA GLU A 185 2.83 -3.19 -15.20
C GLU A 185 2.20 -2.66 -13.90
N PHE A 186 2.35 -1.36 -13.61
CA PHE A 186 1.70 -0.74 -12.46
C PHE A 186 0.18 -0.73 -12.60
N ASN A 187 -0.37 -0.23 -13.72
CA ASN A 187 -1.80 -0.21 -13.94
C ASN A 187 -2.40 -1.61 -14.12
N ARG A 188 -1.63 -2.54 -14.70
CA ARG A 188 -2.00 -3.96 -14.74
C ARG A 188 -2.21 -4.51 -13.32
N TRP A 189 -1.28 -4.23 -12.41
CA TRP A 189 -1.40 -4.57 -10.99
C TRP A 189 -2.57 -3.82 -10.33
N GLU A 190 -2.66 -2.51 -10.51
CA GLU A 190 -3.64 -1.64 -9.87
C GLU A 190 -5.08 -1.98 -10.27
N ALA A 191 -5.33 -2.42 -11.51
CA ALA A 191 -6.63 -2.90 -11.94
C ALA A 191 -7.11 -4.10 -11.08
N GLY A 192 -6.19 -5.03 -10.79
CA GLY A 192 -6.43 -6.13 -9.85
C GLY A 192 -6.68 -5.64 -8.42
N GLN A 193 -5.94 -4.63 -7.96
CA GLN A 193 -6.13 -4.06 -6.64
C GLN A 193 -7.47 -3.31 -6.50
N VAL A 194 -7.91 -2.57 -7.52
CA VAL A 194 -9.24 -1.92 -7.53
C VAL A 194 -10.33 -2.97 -7.40
N LEU A 195 -10.27 -4.04 -8.19
CA LEU A 195 -11.22 -5.16 -8.08
C LEU A 195 -11.20 -5.80 -6.69
N ALA A 196 -10.01 -6.03 -6.12
CA ALA A 196 -9.87 -6.59 -4.78
C ALA A 196 -10.42 -5.67 -3.69
N ARG A 197 -10.18 -4.35 -3.77
CA ARG A 197 -10.73 -3.36 -2.84
C ARG A 197 -12.26 -3.31 -2.89
N LYS A 198 -12.85 -3.27 -4.11
CA LYS A 198 -14.31 -3.32 -4.29
C LYS A 198 -14.90 -4.58 -3.66
N LEU A 199 -14.31 -5.74 -3.95
CA LEU A 199 -14.72 -7.02 -3.37
C LEU A 199 -14.64 -7.02 -1.84
N MET A 200 -13.51 -6.59 -1.27
CA MET A 200 -13.31 -6.56 0.18
C MET A 200 -14.31 -5.64 0.87
N LEU A 201 -14.54 -4.43 0.34
CA LEU A 201 -15.52 -3.49 0.90
C LEU A 201 -16.95 -4.04 0.83
N SER A 202 -17.32 -4.70 -0.28
CA SER A 202 -18.62 -5.38 -0.40
C SER A 202 -18.77 -6.49 0.65
N LEU A 203 -17.76 -7.34 0.82
CA LEU A 203 -17.78 -8.43 1.80
C LEU A 203 -17.76 -7.91 3.25
N VAL A 204 -17.13 -6.76 3.51
CA VAL A 204 -17.21 -6.08 4.82
C VAL A 204 -18.64 -5.64 5.10
N ALA A 205 -19.32 -5.04 4.12
CA ALA A 205 -20.72 -4.65 4.28
C ALA A 205 -21.63 -5.86 4.52
N ASP A 206 -21.37 -6.99 3.85
CA ASP A 206 -22.08 -8.25 4.08
C ASP A 206 -21.80 -8.83 5.47
N PHE A 207 -20.54 -8.83 5.92
CA PHE A 207 -20.14 -9.27 7.25
C PHE A 207 -20.85 -8.47 8.35
N GLN A 208 -20.86 -7.14 8.23
CA GLN A 208 -21.52 -6.24 9.19
C GLN A 208 -23.04 -6.45 9.26
N GLN A 209 -23.64 -6.95 8.17
CA GLN A 209 -25.06 -7.32 8.11
C GLN A 209 -25.31 -8.79 8.50
N ASN A 210 -24.31 -9.52 8.99
CA ASN A 210 -24.37 -10.94 9.30
C ASN A 210 -24.80 -11.83 8.11
N LYS A 211 -24.47 -11.42 6.88
CA LYS A 211 -24.69 -12.24 5.69
C LYS A 211 -23.53 -13.22 5.52
N ALA A 212 -23.82 -14.34 4.85
CA ALA A 212 -22.78 -15.29 4.47
C ALA A 212 -21.80 -14.65 3.49
N LEU A 213 -20.50 -14.78 3.75
CA LEU A 213 -19.47 -14.33 2.83
C LEU A 213 -19.34 -15.31 1.67
N VAL A 214 -19.37 -14.79 0.44
CA VAL A 214 -19.23 -15.57 -0.78
C VAL A 214 -18.17 -14.93 -1.66
N LEU A 215 -17.13 -15.69 -1.98
CA LEU A 215 -16.08 -15.21 -2.87
C LEU A 215 -16.60 -15.18 -4.32
N ASN A 216 -16.45 -14.04 -5.00
CA ASN A 216 -16.82 -13.92 -6.40
C ASN A 216 -16.02 -14.92 -7.27
N PRO A 217 -16.67 -15.83 -8.01
CA PRO A 217 -15.98 -16.81 -8.86
C PRO A 217 -15.08 -16.19 -9.94
N GLN A 218 -15.44 -15.01 -10.47
CA GLN A 218 -14.62 -14.31 -11.45
C GLN A 218 -13.31 -13.80 -10.84
N PHE A 219 -13.34 -13.35 -9.59
CA PHE A 219 -12.14 -12.94 -8.87
C PHE A 219 -11.20 -14.12 -8.63
N LEU A 220 -11.76 -15.26 -8.19
CA LEU A 220 -11.01 -16.53 -8.04
C LEU A 220 -10.35 -16.94 -9.37
N GLN A 221 -11.10 -16.90 -10.46
CA GLN A 221 -10.58 -17.25 -11.79
C GLN A 221 -9.50 -16.26 -12.25
N GLY A 222 -9.63 -14.97 -11.97
CA GLY A 222 -8.61 -13.96 -12.27
C GLY A 222 -7.30 -14.23 -11.53
N ILE A 223 -7.36 -14.49 -10.22
CA ILE A 223 -6.19 -14.86 -9.41
C ILE A 223 -5.55 -16.14 -9.94
N LYS A 224 -6.34 -17.15 -10.29
CA LYS A 224 -5.86 -18.40 -10.90
C LYS A 224 -5.11 -18.14 -12.20
N SER A 225 -5.71 -17.37 -13.12
CA SER A 225 -5.09 -17.05 -14.41
C SER A 225 -3.72 -16.42 -14.23
N ILE A 226 -3.60 -15.41 -13.35
CA ILE A 226 -2.32 -14.73 -13.05
C ILE A 226 -1.31 -15.69 -12.42
N LEU A 227 -1.74 -16.48 -11.41
CA LEU A 227 -0.86 -17.42 -10.70
C LEU A 227 -0.26 -18.48 -11.65
N THR A 228 -1.01 -18.87 -12.68
CA THR A 228 -0.60 -19.91 -13.64
C THR A 228 0.05 -19.37 -14.92
N ASP A 229 0.12 -18.06 -15.11
CA ASP A 229 0.71 -17.46 -16.31
C ASP A 229 2.24 -17.43 -16.23
N SER A 230 2.86 -18.39 -16.91
CA SER A 230 4.33 -18.51 -16.97
C SER A 230 5.04 -17.43 -17.80
N SER A 231 4.31 -16.59 -18.52
CA SER A 231 4.90 -15.47 -19.28
C SER A 231 5.14 -14.22 -18.43
N LEU A 232 4.50 -14.13 -17.26
CA LEU A 232 4.62 -13.00 -16.36
C LEU A 232 5.87 -13.09 -15.49
N ASP A 233 6.39 -11.93 -15.11
CA ASP A 233 7.41 -11.86 -14.08
C ASP A 233 6.87 -12.39 -12.73
N LYS A 234 7.72 -13.10 -11.99
CA LYS A 234 7.32 -13.78 -10.75
C LYS A 234 7.06 -12.80 -9.62
N GLU A 235 7.79 -11.68 -9.56
CA GLU A 235 7.55 -10.63 -8.58
C GLU A 235 6.23 -9.92 -8.89
N PHE A 236 5.94 -9.65 -10.17
CA PHE A 236 4.62 -9.17 -10.58
C PHE A 236 3.49 -10.10 -10.12
N ILE A 237 3.57 -11.41 -10.40
CA ILE A 237 2.57 -12.38 -9.94
C ILE A 237 2.41 -12.30 -8.43
N ALA A 238 3.53 -12.31 -7.68
CA ALA A 238 3.49 -12.28 -6.23
C ALA A 238 2.79 -11.03 -5.68
N LYS A 239 3.00 -9.86 -6.31
CA LYS A 239 2.33 -8.61 -5.95
C LYS A 239 0.85 -8.60 -6.35
N ALA A 240 0.52 -9.07 -7.55
CA ALA A 240 -0.84 -9.10 -8.08
C ALA A 240 -1.78 -10.03 -7.30
N ILE A 241 -1.27 -11.15 -6.78
CA ILE A 241 -2.07 -12.06 -5.94
C ILE A 241 -2.08 -11.65 -4.47
N THR A 242 -1.38 -10.58 -4.06
CA THR A 242 -1.38 -10.12 -2.67
C THR A 242 -2.58 -9.20 -2.43
N LEU A 243 -3.49 -9.64 -1.56
CA LEU A 243 -4.67 -8.85 -1.19
C LEU A 243 -4.30 -7.49 -0.59
N PRO A 244 -5.12 -6.45 -0.82
CA PRO A 244 -5.04 -5.17 -0.13
C PRO A 244 -4.83 -5.29 1.39
N GLY A 245 -4.13 -4.32 1.95
CA GLY A 245 -3.84 -4.27 3.38
C GLY A 245 -5.08 -3.95 4.22
N ILE A 246 -5.11 -4.41 5.48
CA ILE A 246 -6.22 -4.06 6.41
C ILE A 246 -6.32 -2.54 6.58
N GLY A 247 -5.19 -1.85 6.78
CA GLY A 247 -5.13 -0.39 6.89
C GLY A 247 -5.63 0.34 5.64
N GLU A 248 -5.31 -0.19 4.45
CA GLU A 248 -5.77 0.36 3.17
C GLU A 248 -7.31 0.31 3.06
N ILE A 249 -7.92 -0.83 3.36
CA ILE A 249 -9.38 -0.97 3.32
C ILE A 249 -10.04 -0.07 4.38
N MET A 250 -9.52 -0.04 5.60
CA MET A 250 -10.04 0.86 6.65
C MET A 250 -9.96 2.33 6.24
N ASP A 251 -8.91 2.75 5.54
CA ASP A 251 -8.75 4.13 5.07
C ASP A 251 -9.78 4.54 4.01
N MET A 252 -10.38 3.57 3.32
CA MET A 252 -11.48 3.77 2.36
C MET A 252 -12.87 3.79 3.02
N MET A 253 -12.99 3.36 4.27
CA MET A 253 -14.27 3.32 4.99
C MET A 253 -14.54 4.66 5.68
N THR A 254 -15.80 5.09 5.69
CA THR A 254 -16.21 6.26 6.49
C THR A 254 -15.96 6.03 7.98
N VAL A 255 -16.38 4.87 8.49
CA VAL A 255 -16.09 4.39 9.84
C VAL A 255 -15.29 3.10 9.71
N ALA A 256 -14.04 3.11 10.17
CA ALA A 256 -13.13 1.98 10.13
C ALA A 256 -13.59 0.87 11.09
N ASP A 257 -13.66 -0.35 10.58
CA ASP A 257 -14.02 -1.55 11.34
C ASP A 257 -12.90 -2.61 11.26
N PRO A 258 -11.96 -2.62 12.22
CA PRO A 258 -10.83 -3.54 12.17
C PRO A 258 -11.25 -5.01 12.28
N ASP A 259 -12.37 -5.31 12.96
CA ASP A 259 -12.86 -6.68 13.14
C ASP A 259 -13.40 -7.21 11.80
N ALA A 260 -14.27 -6.44 11.14
CA ALA A 260 -14.88 -6.84 9.88
C ALA A 260 -13.84 -6.98 8.77
N VAL A 261 -12.90 -6.02 8.66
CA VAL A 261 -11.85 -6.07 7.64
C VAL A 261 -10.91 -7.26 7.88
N HIS A 262 -10.53 -7.53 9.13
CA HIS A 262 -9.73 -8.71 9.46
C HIS A 262 -10.47 -10.01 9.09
N ALA A 263 -11.73 -10.16 9.51
CA ALA A 263 -12.53 -11.35 9.22
C ALA A 263 -12.69 -11.61 7.72
N VAL A 264 -13.00 -10.57 6.94
CA VAL A 264 -13.15 -10.67 5.49
C VAL A 264 -11.84 -11.02 4.80
N ARG A 265 -10.73 -10.37 5.20
CA ARG A 265 -9.42 -10.68 4.62
C ARG A 265 -8.99 -12.12 4.92
N THR A 266 -9.23 -12.59 6.14
CA THR A 266 -8.97 -13.98 6.54
C THR A 266 -9.85 -14.96 5.75
N PHE A 267 -11.13 -14.65 5.56
CA PHE A 267 -12.05 -15.43 4.73
C PHE A 267 -11.55 -15.56 3.28
N ILE A 268 -11.23 -14.44 2.61
CA ILE A 268 -10.76 -14.46 1.21
C ILE A 268 -9.47 -15.27 1.10
N ARG A 269 -8.51 -15.09 2.03
CA ARG A 269 -7.26 -15.86 2.02
C ARG A 269 -7.49 -17.36 2.14
N LYS A 270 -8.31 -17.79 3.11
CA LYS A 270 -8.64 -19.21 3.31
C LYS A 270 -9.37 -19.78 2.10
N GLN A 271 -10.31 -19.04 1.52
CA GLN A 271 -11.06 -19.49 0.35
C GLN A 271 -10.17 -19.63 -0.89
N LEU A 272 -9.33 -18.63 -1.20
CA LEU A 272 -8.35 -18.71 -2.29
C LEU A 272 -7.39 -19.89 -2.09
N ALA A 273 -6.85 -20.05 -0.88
CA ALA A 273 -5.94 -21.14 -0.57
C ALA A 273 -6.60 -22.52 -0.74
N SER A 274 -7.86 -22.65 -0.36
CA SER A 274 -8.63 -23.90 -0.48
C SER A 274 -8.90 -24.25 -1.94
N GLU A 275 -9.45 -23.29 -2.71
CA GLU A 275 -9.86 -23.50 -4.10
C GLU A 275 -8.66 -23.65 -5.05
N LEU A 276 -7.54 -22.99 -4.74
CA LEU A 276 -6.31 -23.01 -5.56
C LEU A 276 -5.18 -23.80 -4.90
N LYS A 277 -5.50 -24.74 -4.00
CA LYS A 277 -4.51 -25.50 -3.21
C LYS A 277 -3.45 -26.15 -4.12
N GLN A 278 -3.88 -26.76 -5.22
CA GLN A 278 -2.97 -27.47 -6.13
C GLN A 278 -2.06 -26.50 -6.88
N GLU A 279 -2.60 -25.39 -7.38
CA GLU A 279 -1.85 -24.34 -8.05
C GLU A 279 -0.81 -23.72 -7.11
N PHE A 280 -1.17 -23.42 -5.86
CA PHE A 280 -0.20 -22.91 -4.88
C PHE A 280 0.89 -23.93 -4.53
N LEU A 281 0.55 -25.22 -4.40
CA LEU A 281 1.54 -26.29 -4.18
C LEU A 281 2.52 -26.41 -5.35
N ILE A 282 2.01 -26.38 -6.59
CA ILE A 282 2.83 -26.40 -7.82
C ILE A 282 3.73 -25.16 -7.86
N THR A 283 3.18 -23.98 -7.60
CA THR A 283 3.93 -22.72 -7.57
C THR A 283 5.04 -22.74 -6.52
N ALA A 284 4.75 -23.19 -5.30
CA ALA A 284 5.75 -23.32 -4.25
C ALA A 284 6.86 -24.30 -4.68
N LYS A 285 6.50 -25.47 -5.22
CA LYS A 285 7.45 -26.50 -5.69
C LYS A 285 8.35 -25.98 -6.81
N ASN A 286 7.77 -25.36 -7.85
CA ASN A 286 8.50 -24.89 -9.03
C ASN A 286 9.42 -23.70 -8.74
N ASN A 287 9.18 -23.00 -7.63
CA ASN A 287 9.99 -21.86 -7.20
C ASN A 287 10.92 -22.21 -6.02
N ARG A 288 11.13 -23.49 -5.69
CA ARG A 288 12.22 -23.93 -4.81
C ARG A 288 13.57 -23.82 -5.51
N SER A 289 14.63 -23.67 -4.71
CA SER A 289 16.02 -23.78 -5.19
C SER A 289 16.84 -24.51 -4.15
N SER A 290 17.69 -25.42 -4.61
CA SER A 290 18.76 -26.07 -3.83
C SER A 290 20.12 -25.41 -4.04
N GLY A 291 20.19 -24.36 -4.88
CA GLY A 291 21.43 -23.61 -5.12
C GLY A 291 21.81 -22.71 -3.95
N ALA A 292 23.02 -22.17 -4.01
CA ALA A 292 23.49 -21.17 -3.05
C ALA A 292 22.58 -19.92 -3.07
N TYR A 293 22.52 -19.20 -1.94
CA TYR A 293 21.80 -17.94 -1.89
C TYR A 293 22.52 -16.89 -2.74
N GLU A 294 21.78 -16.28 -3.68
CA GLU A 294 22.23 -15.14 -4.49
C GLU A 294 21.24 -13.97 -4.35
N PHE A 295 21.82 -12.76 -4.29
CA PHE A 295 21.10 -11.49 -4.24
C PHE A 295 21.02 -10.88 -5.64
N ASP A 296 20.07 -11.38 -6.43
CA ASP A 296 19.72 -10.89 -7.76
C ASP A 296 18.20 -10.90 -7.94
N HIS A 297 17.73 -10.15 -8.93
CA HIS A 297 16.29 -9.98 -9.19
C HIS A 297 15.57 -11.30 -9.49
N ASN A 298 16.16 -12.20 -10.29
CA ASN A 298 15.51 -13.47 -10.65
C ASN A 298 15.28 -14.37 -9.43
N ASN A 299 16.30 -14.47 -8.55
CA ASN A 299 16.17 -15.23 -7.31
C ASN A 299 15.25 -14.54 -6.29
N MET A 300 15.23 -13.21 -6.25
CA MET A 300 14.27 -12.45 -5.42
C MET A 300 12.83 -12.68 -5.86
N ALA A 301 12.53 -12.55 -7.16
CA ALA A 301 11.21 -12.74 -7.75
C ALA A 301 10.70 -14.18 -7.52
N ARG A 302 11.57 -15.18 -7.72
CA ARG A 302 11.28 -16.59 -7.39
C ARG A 302 10.92 -16.78 -5.91
N ARG A 303 11.72 -16.25 -4.98
CA ARG A 303 11.45 -16.35 -3.53
C ARG A 303 10.16 -15.63 -3.15
N ALA A 304 9.89 -14.45 -3.70
CA ALA A 304 8.67 -13.71 -3.46
C ALA A 304 7.42 -14.54 -3.84
N LEU A 305 7.42 -15.13 -5.04
CA LEU A 305 6.33 -15.98 -5.51
C LEU A 305 6.17 -17.28 -4.70
N LYS A 306 7.28 -17.95 -4.35
CA LYS A 306 7.26 -19.11 -3.45
C LYS A 306 6.63 -18.75 -2.11
N ASN A 307 7.09 -17.66 -1.49
CA ASN A 307 6.74 -17.30 -0.13
C ASN A 307 5.29 -16.82 0.00
N ILE A 308 4.74 -16.10 -0.99
CA ILE A 308 3.32 -15.75 -0.99
C ILE A 308 2.43 -16.99 -1.17
N ALA A 309 2.84 -17.97 -2.00
CA ALA A 309 2.12 -19.24 -2.15
C ALA A 309 2.10 -20.02 -0.82
N LEU A 310 3.25 -20.11 -0.12
CA LEU A 310 3.33 -20.72 1.21
C LEU A 310 2.48 -19.97 2.24
N ALA A 311 2.41 -18.63 2.17
CA ALA A 311 1.57 -17.83 3.06
C ALA A 311 0.06 -18.02 2.83
N TYR A 312 -0.37 -18.32 1.59
CA TYR A 312 -1.75 -18.77 1.32
C TYR A 312 -1.99 -20.17 1.86
N LEU A 313 -1.11 -21.12 1.53
CA LEU A 313 -1.22 -22.51 1.99
C LEU A 313 -1.27 -22.59 3.51
N GLY A 314 -0.43 -21.84 4.22
CA GLY A 314 -0.39 -21.83 5.70
C GLY A 314 -1.66 -21.36 6.38
N SER A 315 -2.57 -20.69 5.65
CA SER A 315 -3.92 -20.37 6.16
C SER A 315 -4.85 -21.59 6.23
N LEU A 316 -4.48 -22.70 5.57
CA LEU A 316 -5.16 -23.99 5.67
C LEU A 316 -4.59 -24.73 6.89
N GLU A 317 -5.45 -24.98 7.88
CA GLU A 317 -5.14 -25.78 9.08
C GLU A 317 -5.06 -27.29 8.71
N ASN A 318 -4.15 -27.62 7.80
CA ASN A 318 -3.99 -28.95 7.22
C ASN A 318 -2.61 -29.53 7.62
N PRO A 319 -2.55 -30.73 8.24
CA PRO A 319 -1.28 -31.32 8.69
C PRO A 319 -0.21 -31.50 7.61
N GLU A 320 -0.58 -31.82 6.37
CA GLU A 320 0.37 -31.96 5.25
C GLU A 320 1.02 -30.61 4.91
N ILE A 321 0.24 -29.53 5.01
CA ILE A 321 0.73 -28.16 4.78
C ILE A 321 1.60 -27.70 5.96
N THR A 322 1.22 -28.02 7.19
CA THR A 322 2.06 -27.76 8.37
C THR A 322 3.44 -28.41 8.20
N GLU A 323 3.49 -29.69 7.81
CA GLU A 323 4.75 -30.40 7.59
C GLU A 323 5.55 -29.79 6.42
N LEU A 324 4.87 -29.40 5.33
CA LEU A 324 5.49 -28.70 4.21
C LEU A 324 6.21 -27.41 4.67
N LEU A 325 5.52 -26.60 5.48
CA LEU A 325 6.07 -25.34 5.97
C LEU A 325 7.20 -25.57 6.97
N LEU A 326 7.07 -26.54 7.88
CA LEU A 326 8.15 -26.92 8.79
C LEU A 326 9.40 -27.36 8.02
N ASN A 327 9.21 -28.12 6.94
CA ASN A 327 10.31 -28.51 6.06
C ASN A 327 10.96 -27.30 5.36
N GLU A 328 10.17 -26.32 4.89
CA GLU A 328 10.71 -25.07 4.34
C GLU A 328 11.50 -24.28 5.41
N TYR A 329 10.96 -24.16 6.61
CA TYR A 329 11.60 -23.46 7.72
C TYR A 329 12.94 -24.12 8.12
N ARG A 330 12.97 -25.44 8.29
CA ARG A 330 14.15 -26.18 8.75
C ARG A 330 15.27 -26.20 7.71
N ASN A 331 14.92 -26.28 6.43
CA ASN A 331 15.89 -26.40 5.34
C ASN A 331 16.25 -25.06 4.67
N ALA A 332 15.66 -23.95 5.11
CA ALA A 332 15.97 -22.64 4.55
C ALA A 332 17.44 -22.27 4.75
N THR A 333 18.11 -21.89 3.66
CA THR A 333 19.53 -21.47 3.65
C THR A 333 19.72 -19.96 3.83
N ASN A 334 18.63 -19.21 3.95
CA ASN A 334 18.63 -17.76 4.08
C ASN A 334 17.44 -17.28 4.93
N MET A 335 17.59 -16.09 5.53
CA MET A 335 16.59 -15.52 6.44
C MET A 335 15.26 -15.18 5.74
N THR A 336 15.26 -14.83 4.45
CA THR A 336 14.02 -14.52 3.72
C THR A 336 13.09 -15.73 3.66
N ASP A 337 13.64 -16.90 3.30
CA ASP A 337 12.86 -18.14 3.23
C ASP A 337 12.52 -18.69 4.62
N GLN A 338 13.48 -18.68 5.55
CA GLN A 338 13.24 -19.19 6.92
C GLN A 338 12.13 -18.38 7.61
N PHE A 339 12.22 -17.05 7.55
CA PHE A 339 11.25 -16.18 8.21
C PHE A 339 9.89 -16.21 7.52
N ALA A 340 9.83 -16.30 6.18
CA ALA A 340 8.55 -16.45 5.48
C ALA A 340 7.81 -17.74 5.87
N ALA A 341 8.53 -18.86 5.98
CA ALA A 341 7.96 -20.11 6.47
C ALA A 341 7.50 -19.97 7.94
N LEU A 342 8.30 -19.33 8.80
CA LEU A 342 7.92 -19.05 10.19
C LEU A 342 6.62 -18.22 10.27
N VAL A 343 6.49 -17.15 9.49
CA VAL A 343 5.27 -16.32 9.45
C VAL A 343 4.04 -17.12 9.01
N ALA A 344 4.21 -18.03 8.04
CA ALA A 344 3.12 -18.89 7.59
C ALA A 344 2.68 -19.90 8.66
N ILE A 345 3.62 -20.44 9.44
CA ILE A 345 3.36 -21.41 10.53
C ILE A 345 2.82 -20.71 11.79
N ASP A 346 3.24 -19.48 12.08
CA ASP A 346 2.85 -18.71 13.28
C ASP A 346 1.33 -18.55 13.41
N GLN A 347 0.59 -18.70 12.31
CA GLN A 347 -0.87 -18.66 12.28
C GLN A 347 -1.54 -19.95 12.81
N GLN A 348 -0.78 -21.01 13.09
CA GLN A 348 -1.28 -22.32 13.48
C GLN A 348 -1.06 -22.59 14.97
N PRO A 349 -2.12 -22.57 15.82
CA PRO A 349 -1.98 -22.66 17.27
C PRO A 349 -1.22 -23.90 17.77
N ALA A 350 -1.36 -25.04 17.09
CA ALA A 350 -0.83 -26.33 17.55
C ALA A 350 0.72 -26.42 17.60
N ILE A 351 1.42 -25.66 16.76
CA ILE A 351 2.89 -25.72 16.63
C ILE A 351 3.57 -24.38 16.95
N ARG A 352 2.78 -23.32 17.13
CA ARG A 352 3.26 -21.94 17.22
C ARG A 352 4.28 -21.72 18.33
N GLU A 353 3.99 -22.18 19.55
CA GLU A 353 4.89 -21.97 20.69
C GLU A 353 6.25 -22.66 20.48
N GLU A 354 6.23 -23.90 19.97
CA GLU A 354 7.44 -24.68 19.67
C GLU A 354 8.31 -23.98 18.61
N ILE A 355 7.70 -23.57 17.48
CA ILE A 355 8.48 -23.01 16.37
C ILE A 355 9.03 -21.62 16.69
N LEU A 356 8.31 -20.81 17.48
CA LEU A 356 8.80 -19.52 17.95
C LEU A 356 9.95 -19.69 18.94
N ALA A 357 9.89 -20.70 19.82
CA ALA A 357 10.96 -21.01 20.75
C ALA A 357 12.21 -21.53 20.01
N ASP A 358 12.04 -22.41 19.03
CA ASP A 358 13.13 -22.89 18.17
C ASP A 358 13.84 -21.72 17.45
N PHE A 359 13.07 -20.83 16.81
CA PHE A 359 13.63 -19.67 16.13
C PHE A 359 14.40 -18.75 17.09
N TYR A 360 13.84 -18.48 18.27
CA TYR A 360 14.51 -17.67 19.28
C TYR A 360 15.80 -18.33 19.75
N ASN A 361 15.77 -19.60 20.13
CA ASN A 361 16.95 -20.31 20.63
C ASN A 361 18.10 -20.33 19.62
N LYS A 362 17.78 -20.44 18.32
CA LYS A 362 18.76 -20.37 17.23
C LYS A 362 19.37 -18.98 17.04
N TRP A 363 18.58 -17.93 17.23
CA TRP A 363 18.94 -16.56 16.83
C TRP A 363 19.07 -15.57 18.00
N GLN A 364 18.98 -16.01 19.25
CA GLN A 364 18.97 -15.14 20.43
C GLN A 364 20.19 -14.21 20.56
N ASP A 365 21.32 -14.58 19.97
CA ASP A 365 22.55 -13.78 19.96
C ASP A 365 22.58 -12.73 18.81
N ASP A 366 21.65 -12.80 17.85
CA ASP A 366 21.51 -11.80 16.78
C ASP A 366 20.37 -10.82 17.13
N TYR A 367 20.76 -9.64 17.61
CA TYR A 367 19.81 -8.62 18.05
C TYR A 367 18.80 -8.17 16.98
N LEU A 368 19.18 -8.13 15.70
CA LEU A 368 18.29 -7.68 14.63
C LEU A 368 17.30 -8.78 14.24
N VAL A 369 17.70 -10.05 14.31
CA VAL A 369 16.81 -11.18 14.09
C VAL A 369 15.83 -11.35 15.26
N VAL A 370 16.28 -11.15 16.50
CA VAL A 370 15.40 -11.14 17.68
C VAL A 370 14.33 -10.04 17.57
N ASN A 371 14.67 -8.86 17.02
CA ASN A 371 13.68 -7.81 16.75
C ASN A 371 12.59 -8.28 15.76
N LYS A 372 12.93 -9.08 14.75
CA LYS A 372 11.93 -9.69 13.84
C LYS A 372 11.04 -10.69 14.58
N TRP A 373 11.60 -11.48 15.49
CA TRP A 373 10.86 -12.42 16.32
C TRP A 373 9.89 -11.72 17.30
N LEU A 374 10.33 -10.63 17.94
CA LEU A 374 9.46 -9.78 18.76
C LEU A 374 8.30 -9.20 17.92
N ALA A 375 8.62 -8.65 16.74
CA ALA A 375 7.63 -8.06 15.86
C ALA A 375 6.60 -9.08 15.33
N LEU A 376 7.03 -10.28 14.95
CA LEU A 376 6.12 -11.34 14.50
C LEU A 376 5.07 -11.66 15.57
N GLN A 377 5.52 -11.83 16.82
CA GLN A 377 4.61 -12.12 17.91
C GLN A 377 3.71 -10.94 18.25
N ALA A 378 4.24 -9.71 18.20
CA ALA A 378 3.48 -8.50 18.49
C ALA A 378 2.37 -8.24 17.46
N MET A 379 2.65 -8.50 16.19
CA MET A 379 1.72 -8.34 15.06
C MET A 379 0.71 -9.48 14.90
N SER A 380 0.71 -10.47 15.80
CA SER A 380 -0.23 -11.58 15.71
C SER A 380 -1.67 -11.09 15.86
N ASP A 381 -2.53 -11.53 14.94
CA ASP A 381 -3.96 -11.25 14.95
C ASP A 381 -4.77 -12.24 15.81
N MET A 382 -4.10 -13.15 16.54
CA MET A 382 -4.80 -14.06 17.44
C MET A 382 -5.54 -13.28 18.55
N PRO A 383 -6.77 -13.68 18.92
CA PRO A 383 -7.55 -12.98 19.94
C PRO A 383 -6.79 -12.86 21.27
N GLY A 384 -6.75 -11.66 21.83
CA GLY A 384 -6.14 -11.40 23.13
C GLY A 384 -4.62 -11.31 23.12
N ASN A 385 -3.99 -11.08 21.96
CA ASN A 385 -2.52 -11.03 21.82
C ASN A 385 -1.85 -9.96 22.71
N VAL A 386 -2.60 -8.96 23.20
CA VAL A 386 -2.10 -7.98 24.18
C VAL A 386 -1.46 -8.65 25.41
N GLU A 387 -1.99 -9.79 25.86
CA GLU A 387 -1.44 -10.53 27.01
C GLU A 387 -0.10 -11.19 26.67
N ASN A 388 0.08 -11.66 25.44
CA ASN A 388 1.36 -12.16 24.97
C ASN A 388 2.40 -11.03 24.88
N VAL A 389 2.01 -9.86 24.37
CA VAL A 389 2.88 -8.69 24.30
C VAL A 389 3.29 -8.21 25.70
N LYS A 390 2.37 -8.20 26.67
CA LYS A 390 2.69 -7.91 28.08
C LYS A 390 3.68 -8.91 28.68
N LYS A 391 3.59 -10.20 28.34
CA LYS A 391 4.60 -11.21 28.75
C LYS A 391 5.97 -10.89 28.16
N LEU A 392 6.02 -10.53 26.87
CA LEU A 392 7.25 -10.21 26.15
C LEU A 392 7.96 -8.96 26.69
N LEU A 393 7.26 -8.02 27.33
CA LEU A 393 7.91 -6.89 28.02
C LEU A 393 8.87 -7.32 29.14
N ASN A 394 8.67 -8.52 29.70
CA ASN A 394 9.51 -9.09 30.75
C ASN A 394 10.48 -10.15 30.22
N HIS A 395 10.49 -10.40 28.92
CA HIS A 395 11.36 -11.39 28.31
C HIS A 395 12.80 -10.86 28.24
N THR A 396 13.81 -11.72 28.40
CA THR A 396 15.24 -11.34 28.34
C THR A 396 15.63 -10.71 27.00
N ALA A 397 14.93 -11.08 25.94
CA ALA A 397 15.05 -10.48 24.61
C ALA A 397 14.60 -9.01 24.54
N PHE A 398 13.79 -8.51 25.48
CA PHE A 398 13.24 -7.16 25.44
C PHE A 398 13.97 -6.21 26.41
N ASP A 399 14.17 -4.98 25.96
CA ASP A 399 14.70 -3.89 26.79
C ASP A 399 14.00 -2.58 26.37
N LEU A 400 13.32 -1.96 27.33
CA LEU A 400 12.55 -0.74 27.12
C LEU A 400 13.46 0.47 26.84
N CYS A 401 14.74 0.42 27.21
CA CYS A 401 15.72 1.45 26.90
C CYS A 401 16.19 1.41 25.45
N ASN A 402 15.93 0.32 24.72
CA ASN A 402 16.36 0.15 23.33
C ASN A 402 15.22 0.52 22.36
N PRO A 403 15.35 1.62 21.58
CA PRO A 403 14.30 2.06 20.66
C PRO A 403 13.88 1.00 19.64
N ASN A 404 14.82 0.21 19.11
CA ASN A 404 14.50 -0.81 18.11
C ASN A 404 13.60 -1.91 18.71
N LYS A 405 13.87 -2.31 19.95
CA LYS A 405 13.03 -3.30 20.66
C LYS A 405 11.64 -2.74 20.96
N VAL A 406 11.56 -1.46 21.35
CA VAL A 406 10.29 -0.74 21.53
C VAL A 406 9.48 -0.73 20.23
N TYR A 407 10.09 -0.36 19.10
CA TYR A 407 9.39 -0.37 17.81
C TYR A 407 8.99 -1.77 17.37
N SER A 408 9.83 -2.78 17.61
CA SER A 408 9.51 -4.16 17.26
C SER A 408 8.36 -4.72 18.09
N LEU A 409 8.34 -4.53 19.41
CA LEU A 409 7.31 -5.11 20.28
C LEU A 409 6.08 -4.20 20.40
N ILE A 410 6.25 -2.95 20.83
CA ILE A 410 5.14 -2.03 21.11
C ILE A 410 4.59 -1.45 19.80
N GLY A 411 5.49 -0.98 18.93
CA GLY A 411 5.11 -0.53 17.59
C GLY A 411 4.50 -1.66 16.74
N GLY A 412 5.08 -2.86 16.81
CA GLY A 412 4.54 -4.07 16.17
C GLY A 412 3.13 -4.40 16.64
N PHE A 413 2.82 -4.28 17.94
CA PHE A 413 1.47 -4.52 18.46
C PHE A 413 0.43 -3.54 17.89
N CYS A 414 0.81 -2.27 17.76
CA CYS A 414 -0.04 -1.26 17.09
C CYS A 414 -0.28 -1.60 15.60
N GLY A 415 0.58 -2.42 15.01
CA GLY A 415 0.46 -2.95 13.66
C GLY A 415 -0.53 -4.11 13.48
N SER A 416 -1.13 -4.63 14.56
CA SER A 416 -2.29 -5.55 14.51
C SER A 416 -3.57 -4.78 14.86
N PRO A 417 -4.33 -4.28 13.86
CA PRO A 417 -5.49 -3.43 14.13
C PRO A 417 -6.57 -4.13 14.95
N VAL A 418 -6.77 -5.44 14.75
CA VAL A 418 -7.80 -6.21 15.46
C VAL A 418 -7.52 -6.30 16.96
N ASN A 419 -6.25 -6.43 17.37
CA ASN A 419 -5.87 -6.49 18.78
C ASN A 419 -5.65 -5.10 19.40
N PHE A 420 -5.01 -4.17 18.69
CA PHE A 420 -4.79 -2.81 19.20
C PHE A 420 -6.12 -2.08 19.42
N HIS A 421 -7.03 -2.18 18.45
CA HIS A 421 -8.38 -1.63 18.53
C HIS A 421 -9.39 -2.68 19.04
N SER A 422 -9.00 -3.56 19.98
CA SER A 422 -9.97 -4.46 20.60
C SER A 422 -11.11 -3.68 21.26
N LYS A 423 -12.33 -4.22 21.18
CA LYS A 423 -13.55 -3.58 21.71
C LYS A 423 -13.54 -3.37 23.22
N ASP A 424 -12.71 -4.11 23.94
CA ASP A 424 -12.53 -3.97 25.39
C ASP A 424 -11.56 -2.84 25.79
N GLY A 425 -10.91 -2.19 24.82
CA GLY A 425 -9.95 -1.10 25.05
C GLY A 425 -8.62 -1.54 25.65
N SER A 426 -8.37 -2.85 25.78
CA SER A 426 -7.15 -3.38 26.39
C SER A 426 -5.88 -2.93 25.67
N GLY A 427 -5.91 -2.86 24.33
CA GLY A 427 -4.80 -2.36 23.51
C GLY A 427 -4.52 -0.87 23.71
N TYR A 428 -5.56 -0.04 23.81
CA TYR A 428 -5.41 1.39 24.11
C TYR A 428 -4.82 1.63 25.48
N LYS A 429 -5.37 0.97 26.52
CA LYS A 429 -4.88 1.10 27.88
C LYS A 429 -3.41 0.67 28.00
N PHE A 430 -3.06 -0.46 27.38
CA PHE A 430 -1.68 -0.94 27.32
C PHE A 430 -0.72 0.09 26.72
N LEU A 431 -1.07 0.69 25.57
CA LEU A 431 -0.23 1.69 24.93
C LEU A 431 -0.17 2.98 25.76
N GLY A 432 -1.29 3.44 26.31
CA GLY A 432 -1.36 4.67 27.12
C GLY A 432 -0.42 4.64 28.31
N GLU A 433 -0.47 3.56 29.11
CA GLU A 433 0.41 3.36 30.26
C GLU A 433 1.89 3.30 29.85
N LEU A 434 2.21 2.65 28.73
CA LEU A 434 3.58 2.55 28.22
C LEU A 434 4.11 3.87 27.69
N VAL A 435 3.29 4.70 27.03
CA VAL A 435 3.69 6.02 26.55
C VAL A 435 4.12 6.88 27.73
N VAL A 436 3.34 6.93 28.81
CA VAL A 436 3.70 7.70 30.03
C VAL A 436 5.02 7.22 30.63
N LYS A 437 5.25 5.90 30.64
CA LYS A 437 6.53 5.33 31.12
C LYS A 437 7.70 5.69 30.19
N LEU A 438 7.50 5.55 28.88
CA LEU A 438 8.51 5.83 27.86
C LEU A 438 8.85 7.31 27.82
N ASP A 439 7.90 8.21 28.05
CA ASP A 439 8.12 9.65 27.97
C ASP A 439 9.20 10.12 28.95
N LYS A 440 9.21 9.57 30.16
CA LYS A 440 10.22 9.86 31.19
C LYS A 440 11.63 9.39 30.80
N MET A 441 11.73 8.42 29.90
CA MET A 441 13.00 7.79 29.51
C MET A 441 13.50 8.29 28.16
N ASN A 442 12.59 8.43 27.20
CA ASN A 442 12.86 8.79 25.82
C ASN A 442 11.61 9.44 25.17
N PRO A 443 11.44 10.76 25.34
CA PRO A 443 10.33 11.54 24.76
C PRO A 443 10.11 11.34 23.26
N GLN A 444 11.18 11.15 22.50
CA GLN A 444 11.10 10.97 21.03
C GLN A 444 10.53 9.61 20.64
N VAL A 445 10.86 8.56 21.40
CA VAL A 445 10.26 7.23 21.20
C VAL A 445 8.80 7.26 21.64
N ALA A 446 8.50 7.88 22.78
CA ALA A 446 7.15 8.01 23.30
C ALA A 446 6.21 8.75 22.34
N SER A 447 6.64 9.86 21.73
CA SER A 447 5.82 10.63 20.79
C SER A 447 5.49 9.85 19.51
N ARG A 448 6.44 9.03 19.03
CA ARG A 448 6.17 8.10 17.91
C ARG A 448 5.15 7.02 18.30
N MET A 449 5.20 6.49 19.52
CA MET A 449 4.22 5.51 20.00
C MET A 449 2.82 6.12 20.17
N VAL A 450 2.73 7.35 20.72
CA VAL A 450 1.44 8.04 20.89
C VAL A 450 0.75 8.34 19.54
N SER A 451 1.52 8.42 18.45
CA SER A 451 0.99 8.65 17.10
C SER A 451 0.03 7.55 16.62
N ALA A 452 0.06 6.35 17.22
CA ALA A 452 -0.93 5.30 16.95
C ALA A 452 -2.37 5.71 17.32
N PHE A 453 -2.54 6.68 18.24
CA PHE A 453 -3.84 7.25 18.56
C PHE A 453 -4.33 8.30 17.55
N SER A 454 -3.49 8.81 16.65
CA SER A 454 -3.81 9.98 15.80
C SER A 454 -5.07 9.84 14.94
N ARG A 455 -5.48 8.61 14.61
CA ARG A 455 -6.66 8.31 13.77
C ARG A 455 -7.87 7.80 14.58
N TRP A 456 -7.89 7.97 15.89
CA TRP A 456 -8.93 7.43 16.78
C TRP A 456 -10.38 7.80 16.39
N LYS A 457 -10.61 8.98 15.80
CA LYS A 457 -11.93 9.44 15.34
C LYS A 457 -12.48 8.67 14.12
N ARG A 458 -11.67 7.84 13.46
CA ARG A 458 -12.11 7.02 12.31
C ARG A 458 -12.92 5.80 12.73
N TYR A 459 -12.87 5.39 13.99
CA TYR A 459 -13.49 4.15 14.47
C TYR A 459 -14.91 4.39 15.01
N ASP A 460 -15.61 3.33 15.42
CA ASP A 460 -16.92 3.44 16.06
C ASP A 460 -16.87 4.19 17.42
N GLU A 461 -18.03 4.63 17.91
CA GLU A 461 -18.16 5.45 19.13
C GLU A 461 -17.54 4.79 20.37
N THR A 462 -17.58 3.46 20.48
CA THR A 462 -17.03 2.74 21.64
C THR A 462 -15.51 2.85 21.63
N ARG A 463 -14.89 2.53 20.48
CA ARG A 463 -13.44 2.68 20.29
C ARG A 463 -12.99 4.13 20.43
N GLN A 464 -13.79 5.07 19.95
CA GLN A 464 -13.51 6.50 20.08
C GLN A 464 -13.42 6.90 21.56
N SER A 465 -14.42 6.54 22.37
CA SER A 465 -14.45 6.85 23.81
C SER A 465 -13.22 6.29 24.53
N LEU A 466 -12.90 5.00 24.30
CA LEU A 466 -11.78 4.32 24.96
C LEU A 466 -10.41 4.90 24.56
N ALA A 467 -10.21 5.24 23.28
CA ALA A 467 -8.98 5.87 22.82
C ALA A 467 -8.83 7.30 23.37
N LYS A 468 -9.95 8.05 23.41
CA LYS A 468 -10.00 9.40 23.96
C LYS A 468 -9.62 9.44 25.43
N GLU A 469 -10.15 8.51 26.23
CA GLU A 469 -9.81 8.36 27.65
C GLU A 469 -8.29 8.25 27.85
N GLN A 470 -7.61 7.46 27.01
CA GLN A 470 -6.15 7.31 27.11
C GLN A 470 -5.40 8.57 26.69
N LEU A 471 -5.86 9.28 25.66
CA LEU A 471 -5.28 10.57 25.28
C LEU A 471 -5.42 11.63 26.40
N GLU A 472 -6.59 11.71 27.04
CA GLU A 472 -6.83 12.60 28.17
C GLU A 472 -5.98 12.22 29.39
N MET A 473 -5.83 10.92 29.67
CA MET A 473 -4.92 10.42 30.72
C MET A 473 -3.46 10.81 30.44
N ILE A 474 -2.97 10.62 29.22
CA ILE A 474 -1.60 11.03 28.84
C ILE A 474 -1.42 12.53 29.03
N LEU A 475 -2.35 13.36 28.55
CA LEU A 475 -2.26 14.82 28.66
C LEU A 475 -2.34 15.34 30.09
N SER A 476 -3.01 14.62 30.98
CA SER A 476 -3.08 14.97 32.41
C SER A 476 -1.86 14.50 33.22
N THR A 477 -0.89 13.82 32.60
CA THR A 477 0.31 13.35 33.27
C THR A 477 1.23 14.52 33.66
N GLU A 478 1.56 14.61 34.94
CA GLU A 478 2.52 15.61 35.45
C GLU A 478 3.92 15.38 34.86
N GLY A 479 4.53 16.45 34.32
CA GLY A 479 5.86 16.40 33.72
C GLY A 479 5.91 15.78 32.33
N LEU A 480 4.78 15.71 31.62
CA LEU A 480 4.73 15.26 30.22
C LEU A 480 5.65 16.10 29.33
N SER A 481 6.45 15.45 28.49
CA SER A 481 7.32 16.13 27.55
C SER A 481 6.56 16.92 26.48
N GLU A 482 7.18 17.96 25.95
CA GLU A 482 6.63 18.73 24.83
C GLU A 482 6.38 17.85 23.59
N ASN A 483 7.23 16.84 23.37
CA ASN A 483 7.11 15.92 22.24
C ASN A 483 5.81 15.11 22.28
N VAL A 484 5.47 14.54 23.45
CA VAL A 484 4.23 13.76 23.60
C VAL A 484 3.02 14.69 23.69
N PHE A 485 3.14 15.81 24.41
CA PHE A 485 2.09 16.82 24.51
C PHE A 485 1.62 17.30 23.14
N GLU A 486 2.55 17.64 22.24
CA GLU A 486 2.22 18.12 20.89
C GLU A 486 1.36 17.11 20.12
N ILE A 487 1.77 15.84 20.07
CA ILE A 487 1.06 14.82 19.30
C ILE A 487 -0.28 14.45 19.95
N ALA A 488 -0.31 14.29 21.27
CA ALA A 488 -1.53 13.93 21.99
C ALA A 488 -2.59 15.05 21.94
N SER A 489 -2.19 16.31 22.14
CA SER A 489 -3.09 17.46 22.07
C SER A 489 -3.66 17.67 20.67
N LYS A 490 -2.82 17.60 19.63
CA LYS A 490 -3.28 17.67 18.24
C LYS A 490 -4.23 16.52 17.91
N SER A 491 -3.93 15.30 18.35
CA SER A 491 -4.80 14.13 18.11
C SER A 491 -6.17 14.30 18.77
N LEU A 492 -6.23 14.89 19.96
CA LEU A 492 -7.49 15.12 20.68
C LEU A 492 -8.34 16.22 20.03
N ALA A 493 -7.69 17.27 19.50
CA ALA A 493 -8.33 18.39 18.83
C ALA A 493 -8.80 18.11 17.39
N ALA A 494 -8.12 17.18 16.70
CA ALA A 494 -8.26 16.88 15.26
C ALA A 494 -9.66 16.46 14.81
#